data_AF-A0A2H6JZ01-F1
#
_entry.id   AF-A0A2H6JZ01-F1
#
_cell.length_a   1.000
_cell.length_b   1.000
_cell.length_c   1.000
_cell.angle_alpha   90.00
_cell.angle_beta   90.00
_cell.angle_gamma   90.00
#
_symmetry.space_group_name_H-M   'P 1'
#
loop_
_entity.id
_entity.type
_entity.pdbx_description
1 polymer ?
#
loop_
_entity_poly.entity_id
_entity_poly.type
_entity_poly.pdbx_seq_one_letter_code
_entity_poly.pdbx_strand_id
1 'polypeptide(L)' 'MGEGIYAEVTLQYKRGKWEPLPWTYPDFKTPITLDFLTRIRGFL' A
#
# COMPACT_ATOMS: atom_id res chain seq x y z
N MET A 1 -15.72 -6.09 -22.07
CA MET A 1 -14.27 -6.22 -22.32
C MET A 1 -13.56 -5.71 -21.08
N GLY A 2 -12.94 -6.60 -20.30
CA GLY A 2 -12.01 -6.21 -19.24
C GLY A 2 -10.66 -6.02 -19.89
N GLU A 3 -10.40 -4.82 -20.39
CA GLU A 3 -9.21 -4.50 -21.18
C GLU A 3 -8.01 -4.27 -20.25
N GLY A 4 -7.40 -5.37 -19.79
CA GLY A 4 -5.99 -5.39 -19.38
C GLY A 4 -5.59 -4.61 -18.12
N ILE A 5 -6.52 -4.09 -17.32
CA ILE A 5 -6.20 -3.45 -16.04
C ILE A 5 -6.47 -4.43 -14.91
N TYR A 6 -5.40 -4.85 -14.25
CA TYR A 6 -5.44 -5.70 -13.07
C TYR A 6 -5.09 -4.85 -11.84
N ALA A 7 -5.93 -4.90 -10.82
CA ALA A 7 -5.66 -4.28 -9.54
C ALA A 7 -5.21 -5.35 -8.55
N GLU A 8 -4.00 -5.21 -8.03
CA GLU A 8 -3.47 -6.05 -6.94
C GLU A 8 -3.42 -5.25 -5.65
N VAL A 9 -3.71 -5.91 -4.52
CA VAL A 9 -3.48 -5.33 -3.20
C VAL A 9 -2.03 -5.58 -2.81
N THR A 10 -1.29 -4.49 -2.62
CA THR A 10 0.13 -4.50 -2.24
C THR A 10 0.34 -4.12 -0.77
N LEU A 11 -0.60 -3.47 -0.09
CA LEU A 11 -0.46 -3.12 1.34
C LEU A 11 -1.83 -3.19 2.02
N GLN A 12 -1.84 -3.60 3.28
CA GLN A 12 -3.03 -3.53 4.13
C GLN A 12 -2.79 -2.52 5.26
N TYR A 13 -3.82 -1.77 5.66
CA TYR A 13 -3.74 -0.91 6.85
C TYR A 13 -4.66 -1.46 7.93
N LYS A 14 -4.08 -1.95 9.02
CA LYS A 14 -4.81 -2.59 10.12
C LYS A 14 -4.28 -2.12 11.46
N ARG A 15 -5.19 -1.80 12.38
CA ARG A 15 -4.84 -1.38 13.76
C ARG A 15 -3.80 -0.25 13.81
N GLY A 16 -3.91 0.70 12.89
CA GLY A 16 -3.01 1.86 12.84
C GLY A 16 -1.65 1.61 12.18
N LYS A 17 -1.43 0.45 11.53
CA LYS A 17 -0.15 0.09 10.92
C LYS A 17 -0.34 -0.44 9.50
N TRP A 18 0.65 -0.18 8.65
CA TRP A 18 0.76 -0.81 7.35
C TRP A 18 1.35 -2.21 7.49
N GLU A 19 0.66 -3.20 6.97
CA GLU A 19 1.03 -4.62 6.93
C GLU A 19 1.26 -5.00 5.46
N PRO A 20 2.53 -5.18 5.03
CA PRO A 20 2.82 -5.66 3.69
C PRO A 20 2.45 -7.14 3.55
N LEU A 21 1.90 -7.47 2.39
CA LEU A 21 1.64 -8.82 1.93
C LEU A 21 2.94 -9.53 1.48
N PRO A 22 2.94 -10.87 1.36
CA PRO A 22 4.13 -11.61 0.93
C PRO A 22 4.66 -11.16 -0.44
N TRP A 23 3.75 -10.81 -1.36
CA TRP A 23 4.06 -10.34 -2.71
C TRP A 23 4.21 -8.81 -2.82
N THR A 24 4.12 -8.06 -1.72
CA THR A 24 4.33 -6.62 -1.73
C THR A 24 5.70 -6.29 -2.32
N TYR A 25 5.71 -5.43 -3.33
CA TYR A 25 6.94 -4.93 -3.93
C TYR A 25 7.87 -4.32 -2.85
N PRO A 26 9.19 -4.59 -2.90
CA PRO A 26 10.13 -4.12 -1.87
C PRO A 26 10.11 -2.62 -1.62
N ASP A 27 9.91 -1.82 -2.68
CA ASP A 27 9.80 -0.36 -2.59
C ASP A 27 8.64 0.10 -1.68
N PHE A 28 7.53 -0.63 -1.69
CA PHE A 28 6.35 -0.34 -0.88
C PHE A 28 6.51 -0.74 0.59
N LYS A 29 7.56 -1.50 0.92
CA LYS A 29 7.91 -1.86 2.31
C LYS A 29 8.80 -0.80 2.97
N THR A 30 9.28 0.18 2.22
CA THR A 30 10.24 1.15 2.72
C THR A 30 9.59 2.17 3.67
N PRO A 31 10.33 2.69 4.67
CA PRO A 31 9.81 3.70 5.59
C PRO A 31 9.30 4.96 4.87
N ILE A 32 9.98 5.38 3.79
CA ILE A 32 9.60 6.56 3.02
C ILE A 32 8.22 6.40 2.38
N THR A 33 7.96 5.25 1.77
CA THR A 33 6.66 4.96 1.15
C THR A 33 5.56 4.85 2.20
N LEU A 34 5.81 4.14 3.30
CA LEU A 34 4.82 3.98 4.37
C LEU A 34 4.50 5.31 5.08
N ASP A 35 5.50 6.17 5.31
CA ASP A 35 5.29 7.50 5.88
C ASP A 35 4.45 8.38 4.96
N PHE A 36 4.79 8.41 3.67
CA PHE A 36 4.01 9.13 2.66
C PHE A 36 2.55 8.67 2.63
N LEU A 37 2.30 7.36 2.57
CA LEU A 37 0.96 6.78 2.58
C LEU A 37 0.20 7.09 3.88
N THR A 38 0.90 7.15 5.01
CA THR A 38 0.30 7.53 6.30
C THR A 38 -0.13 8.99 6.32
N ARG A 39 0.71 9.90 5.80
CA ARG A 39 0.39 11.32 5.72
C ARG A 39 -0.87 11.58 4.90
N ILE A 40 -0.93 11.07 3.67
CA ILE A 40 -2.08 11.29 2.77
C ILE A 40 -3.38 10.73 3.35
N ARG A 41 -3.30 9.65 4.13
CA ARG A 41 -4.47 9.06 4.81
C ARG A 41 -5.07 10.01 5.86
N GLY A 42 -4.26 10.85 6.51
CA GLY A 42 -4.74 11.82 7.50
C GLY A 42 -5.42 13.06 6.90
N PHE A 43 -5.35 13.23 5.57
CA PHE A 43 -5.98 14.35 4.85
C PHE A 43 -7.36 14.00 4.24
N LEU A 44 -7.79 12.74 4.36
CA LEU A 44 -9.05 12.18 3.83
C LEU A 44 -10.05 11.95 4.96
#